data_AF-A0A7S4MJF5-F1
#
_entry.id   AF-A0A7S4MJF5-F1
#
_cell.length_a   1.000
_cell.length_b   1.000
_cell.length_c   1.000
_cell.angle_alpha   90.00
_cell.angle_beta   90.00
_cell.angle_gamma   90.00
#
_symmetry.space_group_name_H-M   'P 1'
#
loop_
_entity.id
_entity.type
_entity.pdbx_description
1 polymer ?
#
loop_
_entity_poly.entity_id
_entity_poly.type
_entity_poly.pdbx_seq_one_letter_code
_entity_poly.pdbx_strand_id
1 'polypeptide(L)'
;LALEILGEFRSAASFASWFRENDIIDKKEHSKLQQKLLRLKQKGKLEVPASFPDQRIVDAYYNPNVSHSTEEFTWSLPHLDHLREYMNAKLNWPGSKTNEHIEPLVRSMMAEQATNNFVFDETKLQPKMKSKRAVQAFELLLHSLDSTQTGL
;
A
#
# COMPACT_ATOMS: atom_id res chain seq x y z
N LEU A 1 14.60 5.99 -5.30
CA LEU A 1 14.61 5.85 -6.78
C LEU A 1 13.22 6.00 -7.36
N ALA A 2 12.24 5.14 -7.07
CA ALA A 2 10.88 5.28 -7.63
C ALA A 2 10.25 6.66 -7.38
N LEU A 3 10.25 7.13 -6.13
CA LEU A 3 9.75 8.48 -5.79
C LEU A 3 10.57 9.61 -6.43
N GLU A 4 11.87 9.41 -6.65
CA GLU A 4 12.71 10.40 -7.34
C GLU A 4 12.36 10.48 -8.83
N ILE A 5 12.04 9.32 -9.45
CA ILE A 5 11.57 9.26 -10.84
C ILE A 5 10.22 9.97 -10.95
N LEU A 6 9.28 9.72 -10.02
CA LEU A 6 7.99 10.40 -10.03
C LEU A 6 8.13 11.91 -9.81
N GLY A 7 9.01 12.35 -8.91
CA GLY A 7 9.27 13.77 -8.69
C GLY A 7 9.87 14.49 -9.91
N GLU A 8 10.74 13.82 -10.67
CA GLU A 8 11.43 14.41 -11.83
C GLU A 8 10.64 14.30 -13.14
N PHE A 9 10.02 13.15 -13.42
CA PHE A 9 9.31 12.89 -14.67
C PHE A 9 7.80 13.09 -14.59
N ARG A 10 7.24 13.26 -13.39
CA ARG A 10 5.81 13.43 -13.07
C ARG A 10 4.92 12.23 -13.39
N SER A 11 5.20 11.45 -14.44
CA SER A 11 4.45 10.26 -14.83
C SER A 11 5.35 9.10 -15.22
N ALA A 12 4.83 7.88 -15.07
CA ALA A 12 5.48 6.67 -15.54
C ALA A 12 5.64 6.64 -17.07
N ALA A 13 4.68 7.21 -17.83
CA ALA A 13 4.72 7.26 -19.29
C ALA A 13 5.81 8.21 -19.81
N SER A 14 5.96 9.39 -19.20
CA SER A 14 7.02 10.35 -19.50
C SER A 14 8.40 9.75 -19.23
N PHE A 15 8.55 9.07 -18.08
CA PHE A 15 9.77 8.33 -17.78
C PHE A 15 10.06 7.22 -18.81
N ALA A 16 9.05 6.44 -19.18
CA ALA A 16 9.21 5.32 -20.13
C ALA A 16 9.61 5.78 -21.54
N SER A 17 9.07 6.91 -22.00
CA SER A 17 9.40 7.49 -23.31
C SER A 17 10.84 8.00 -23.30
N TRP A 18 11.19 8.80 -22.29
CA TRP A 18 12.56 9.30 -22.12
C TRP A 18 13.58 8.16 -21.98
N PHE A 19 13.29 7.13 -21.19
CA PHE A 19 14.19 6.01 -20.96
C PHE A 19 14.42 5.16 -22.22
N ARG A 20 13.45 5.13 -23.15
CA ARG A 20 13.57 4.46 -24.45
C ARG A 20 14.40 5.28 -25.44
N GLU A 21 14.20 6.60 -25.47
CA GLU A 21 14.87 7.51 -26.40
C GLU A 21 16.34 7.77 -26.06
N ASN A 22 16.75 7.55 -24.81
CA ASN A 22 18.10 7.88 -24.34
C ASN A 22 18.93 6.63 -24.04
N ASP A 23 20.09 6.52 -24.68
CA ASP A 23 21.10 5.48 -24.44
C ASP A 23 22.47 6.05 -24.01
N ILE A 24 22.73 7.30 -24.38
CA ILE A 24 24.01 7.99 -24.14
C ILE A 24 23.89 8.86 -22.89
N ILE A 25 24.93 8.85 -22.05
CA ILE A 25 24.99 9.67 -20.84
C ILE A 25 25.65 11.00 -21.19
N ASP A 26 24.86 12.08 -21.30
CA ASP A 26 25.39 13.45 -21.40
C ASP A 26 25.42 14.13 -20.03
N LYS A 27 26.59 14.63 -19.59
CA LYS A 27 26.73 15.31 -18.29
C LYS A 27 26.21 16.74 -18.27
N LYS A 28 26.06 17.39 -19.42
CA LYS A 28 25.57 18.77 -19.57
C LYS A 28 24.05 18.79 -19.64
N GLU A 29 23.46 17.83 -20.35
CA GLU A 29 22.00 17.77 -20.53
C GLU A 29 21.31 16.95 -19.43
N HIS A 30 21.95 15.90 -18.90
CA HIS A 30 21.26 14.97 -18.00
C HIS A 30 21.49 15.30 -16.53
N SER A 31 20.41 15.28 -15.75
CA SER A 31 20.42 15.38 -14.30
C SER A 31 21.23 14.25 -13.64
N LYS A 32 21.64 14.43 -12.38
CA LYS A 32 22.31 13.36 -11.61
C LYS A 32 21.45 12.08 -11.50
N LEU A 33 20.11 12.19 -11.52
CA LEU A 33 19.21 11.04 -11.52
C LEU A 33 19.21 10.36 -12.89
N GLN A 34 19.05 11.12 -13.96
CA GLN A 34 19.05 10.61 -15.34
C GLN A 34 20.36 9.88 -15.67
N GLN A 35 21.51 10.47 -15.30
CA GLN A 35 22.81 9.81 -15.43
C GLN A 35 22.87 8.48 -14.65
N LYS A 36 22.26 8.42 -13.46
CA LYS A 36 22.18 7.18 -12.66
C LYS A 36 21.28 6.14 -13.32
N LEU A 37 20.14 6.54 -13.88
CA LEU A 37 19.19 5.64 -14.56
C LEU A 37 19.80 5.04 -15.82
N LEU A 38 20.48 5.84 -16.64
CA LEU A 38 21.17 5.36 -17.84
C LEU A 38 22.36 4.44 -17.51
N ARG A 39 23.11 4.72 -16.43
CA ARG A 39 24.12 3.77 -15.93
C ARG A 39 23.52 2.44 -15.49
N LEU A 40 22.29 2.43 -14.98
CA LEU A 40 21.58 1.20 -14.62
C LEU A 40 21.09 0.46 -15.87
N LYS A 41 20.61 1.18 -16.89
CA LYS A 41 20.26 0.66 -18.22
C LYS A 41 21.44 -0.05 -18.88
N GLN A 42 22.58 0.63 -18.99
CA GLN A 42 23.82 0.09 -19.57
C GLN A 42 24.36 -1.14 -18.83
N LYS A 43 24.06 -1.27 -17.53
CA LYS A 43 24.46 -2.42 -16.72
C LYS A 43 23.44 -3.58 -16.75
N GLY A 44 22.34 -3.45 -17.50
CA GLY A 44 21.24 -4.43 -17.51
C GLY A 44 20.52 -4.57 -16.16
N LYS A 45 20.65 -3.59 -15.26
CA LYS A 45 20.02 -3.61 -13.92
C LYS A 45 18.65 -2.94 -13.90
N LEU A 46 18.30 -2.24 -14.97
CA LEU A 46 17.04 -1.55 -15.13
C LEU A 46 16.58 -1.69 -16.58
N GLU A 47 15.47 -2.38 -16.75
CA GLU A 47 14.85 -2.61 -18.04
C GLU A 47 13.39 -2.15 -17.96
N VAL A 48 12.94 -1.48 -19.02
CA VAL A 48 11.55 -1.00 -19.13
C VAL A 48 10.94 -1.70 -20.35
N PRO A 49 10.01 -2.65 -20.14
CA PRO A 49 9.35 -3.36 -21.23
C PRO A 49 8.54 -2.42 -22.12
N ALA A 50 8.29 -2.83 -23.37
CA ALA A 50 7.48 -2.05 -24.31
C ALA A 50 6.04 -1.81 -23.79
N SER A 51 5.51 -2.77 -23.03
CA SER A 51 4.18 -2.71 -22.39
C SER A 51 4.11 -1.77 -21.19
N PHE A 52 5.20 -1.15 -20.77
CA PHE A 52 5.20 -0.22 -19.65
C PHE A 52 4.88 1.21 -20.12
N PRO A 53 3.98 1.94 -19.42
CA PRO A 53 3.14 1.49 -18.29
C PRO A 53 1.96 0.60 -18.76
N ASP A 54 1.65 -0.46 -18.00
CA ASP A 54 0.54 -1.36 -18.33
C ASP A 54 -0.78 -0.78 -17.84
N GLN A 55 -1.66 -0.43 -18.77
CA GLN A 55 -2.95 0.18 -18.48
C GLN A 55 -3.87 -0.75 -17.67
N ARG A 56 -3.68 -2.08 -17.75
CA ARG A 56 -4.45 -3.05 -16.97
C ARG A 56 -4.17 -2.94 -15.48
N ILE A 57 -2.94 -2.57 -15.12
CA ILE A 57 -2.58 -2.35 -13.71
C ILE A 57 -3.30 -1.09 -13.22
N VAL A 58 -3.26 -0.02 -14.01
CA VAL A 58 -3.95 1.23 -13.69
C VAL A 58 -5.45 0.96 -13.48
N ASP A 59 -6.08 0.29 -14.44
CA ASP A 59 -7.50 -0.06 -14.36
C ASP A 59 -7.85 -0.92 -13.14
N ALA A 60 -7.03 -1.92 -12.80
CA ALA A 60 -7.26 -2.75 -11.61
C ALA A 60 -7.21 -1.97 -10.29
N TYR A 61 -6.43 -0.89 -10.21
CA TYR A 61 -6.38 -0.01 -9.05
C TYR A 61 -7.53 1.01 -9.01
N TYR A 62 -7.93 1.55 -10.16
CA TYR A 62 -9.00 2.58 -10.23
C TYR A 62 -10.40 1.98 -10.25
N ASN A 63 -10.57 0.81 -10.88
CA ASN A 63 -11.85 0.12 -11.04
C ASN A 63 -11.77 -1.30 -10.45
N PRO A 64 -11.52 -1.44 -9.14
CA PRO A 64 -11.47 -2.75 -8.53
C PRO A 64 -12.88 -3.36 -8.48
N ASN A 65 -12.97 -4.66 -8.70
CA ASN A 65 -14.23 -5.39 -8.53
C ASN A 65 -14.50 -5.58 -7.03
N VAL A 66 -15.20 -4.62 -6.42
CA VAL A 66 -15.54 -4.61 -4.99
C VAL A 66 -17.05 -4.71 -4.79
N SER A 67 -17.45 -5.28 -3.66
CA SER A 67 -18.84 -5.20 -3.22
C SER A 67 -19.14 -3.77 -2.77
N HIS A 68 -20.15 -3.14 -3.37
CA HIS A 68 -20.65 -1.82 -2.99
C HIS A 68 -21.76 -1.88 -1.92
N SER A 69 -21.85 -2.98 -1.17
CA SER A 69 -22.83 -3.11 -0.09
C SER A 69 -22.63 -2.00 0.94
N THR A 70 -23.73 -1.36 1.33
CA THR A 70 -23.78 -0.34 2.40
C THR A 70 -24.12 -0.95 3.75
N GLU A 71 -24.14 -2.28 3.86
CA GLU A 71 -24.44 -2.97 5.11
C GLU A 71 -23.33 -2.72 6.13
N GLU A 72 -23.73 -2.35 7.35
CA GLU A 72 -22.80 -2.15 8.44
C GLU A 72 -22.27 -3.49 8.94
N PHE A 73 -20.95 -3.56 9.16
CA PHE A 73 -20.37 -4.71 9.83
C PHE A 73 -20.79 -4.72 11.31
N THR A 74 -21.30 -5.87 11.77
CA THR A 74 -21.62 -6.09 13.17
C THR A 74 -20.65 -7.10 13.78
N TRP A 75 -20.15 -6.79 14.96
CA TRP A 75 -19.30 -7.69 15.74
C TRP A 75 -20.10 -8.25 16.92
N SER A 76 -20.56 -9.49 16.79
CA SER A 76 -21.31 -10.18 17.85
C SER A 76 -20.40 -10.99 18.77
N LEU A 77 -20.91 -11.34 19.95
CA LEU A 77 -20.23 -12.28 20.83
C LEU A 77 -20.22 -13.68 20.20
N PRO A 78 -19.10 -14.41 20.30
CA PRO A 78 -18.99 -15.74 19.72
C PRO A 78 -19.80 -16.77 20.51
N HIS A 79 -20.40 -17.74 19.79
CA HIS A 79 -21.09 -18.88 20.40
C HIS A 79 -20.08 -19.92 20.88
N LEU A 80 -19.86 -19.98 22.20
CA LEU A 80 -18.84 -20.83 22.83
C LEU A 80 -19.06 -22.33 22.59
N ASP A 81 -20.30 -22.80 22.58
CA ASP A 81 -20.60 -24.22 22.41
C ASP A 81 -20.26 -24.70 20.99
N HIS A 82 -20.61 -23.92 19.96
CA HIS A 82 -20.20 -24.20 18.59
C HIS A 82 -18.67 -24.15 18.42
N LEU A 83 -17.99 -23.23 19.11
CA LEU A 83 -16.53 -23.17 19.07
C LEU A 83 -15.89 -24.39 19.73
N ARG A 84 -16.43 -24.89 20.84
CA ARG A 84 -15.96 -26.12 21.48
C ARG A 84 -16.10 -27.34 20.58
N GLU A 85 -17.26 -27.48 19.93
CA GLU A 85 -17.50 -28.56 18.97
C GLU A 85 -16.57 -28.47 17.76
N TYR A 86 -16.40 -27.26 17.20
CA TYR A 86 -15.52 -27.04 16.05
C TYR A 86 -14.04 -27.32 16.38
N MET A 87 -13.56 -26.86 17.53
CA MET A 87 -12.16 -27.06 17.95
C MET A 87 -11.87 -28.51 18.34
N ASN A 88 -12.86 -29.23 18.89
CA ASN A 88 -12.76 -30.66 19.07
C ASN A 88 -12.68 -31.37 17.70
N ALA A 89 -13.57 -31.05 16.76
CA ALA A 89 -13.59 -31.68 15.45
C ALA A 89 -12.32 -31.40 14.61
N LYS A 90 -11.72 -30.21 14.70
CA LYS A 90 -10.57 -29.81 13.88
C LYS A 90 -9.22 -30.04 14.53
N LEU A 91 -9.12 -29.81 15.83
CA LEU A 91 -7.85 -29.83 16.56
C LEU A 91 -7.81 -30.89 17.67
N ASN A 92 -8.91 -31.63 17.85
CA ASN A 92 -9.08 -32.62 18.92
C ASN A 92 -8.86 -32.04 20.31
N TRP A 93 -9.18 -30.74 20.47
CA TRP A 93 -9.05 -30.05 21.75
C TRP A 93 -10.24 -30.38 22.66
N PRO A 94 -9.99 -30.72 23.93
CA PRO A 94 -11.06 -30.82 24.90
C PRO A 94 -11.68 -29.43 25.15
N GLY A 95 -12.96 -29.39 25.50
CA GLY A 95 -13.69 -28.13 25.73
C GLY A 95 -13.03 -27.23 26.78
N SER A 96 -12.37 -27.81 27.79
CA SER A 96 -11.61 -27.08 28.81
C SER A 96 -10.44 -26.29 28.24
N LYS A 97 -9.64 -26.91 27.38
CA LYS A 97 -8.49 -26.27 26.71
C LYS A 97 -8.95 -25.15 25.77
N THR A 98 -10.10 -25.36 25.11
CA THR A 98 -10.71 -24.35 24.25
C THR A 98 -11.19 -23.15 25.08
N ASN A 99 -11.83 -23.38 26.23
CA ASN A 99 -12.27 -22.33 27.14
C ASN A 99 -11.12 -21.50 27.71
N GLU A 100 -10.02 -22.14 28.11
CA GLU A 100 -8.84 -21.46 28.64
C GLU A 100 -8.34 -20.35 27.70
N HIS A 101 -8.40 -20.59 26.39
CA HIS A 101 -7.94 -19.63 25.39
C HIS A 101 -9.03 -18.62 25.00
N ILE A 102 -10.31 -19.02 24.99
CA ILE A 102 -11.40 -18.16 24.51
C ILE A 102 -11.96 -17.24 25.61
N GLU A 103 -11.96 -17.67 26.87
CA GLU A 103 -12.43 -16.84 28.00
C GLU A 103 -11.77 -15.46 28.10
N PRO A 104 -10.43 -15.31 28.02
CA PRO A 104 -9.81 -13.98 28.07
C PRO A 104 -10.20 -13.10 26.86
N LEU A 105 -10.42 -13.69 25.69
CA LEU A 105 -10.88 -13.00 24.49
C LEU A 105 -12.31 -12.46 24.66
N VAL A 106 -13.24 -13.28 25.15
CA VAL A 106 -14.62 -12.86 25.41
C VAL A 106 -14.67 -11.72 26.44
N ARG A 107 -13.85 -11.81 27.48
CA ARG A 107 -13.73 -10.74 28.49
C ARG A 107 -13.21 -9.43 27.88
N SER A 108 -12.20 -9.50 27.00
CA SER A 108 -11.70 -8.32 26.27
C SER A 108 -12.79 -7.72 25.38
N MET A 109 -13.49 -8.55 24.60
CA MET A 109 -14.55 -8.08 23.71
C MET A 109 -15.69 -7.40 24.47
N MET A 110 -16.12 -7.97 25.61
CA MET A 110 -17.16 -7.35 26.45
C MET A 110 -16.69 -6.03 27.08
N ALA A 111 -15.42 -5.95 27.50
CA ALA A 111 -14.85 -4.72 28.05
C ALA A 111 -14.71 -3.62 26.97
N GLU A 112 -14.30 -3.98 25.77
CA GLU A 112 -14.17 -3.06 24.62
C GLU A 112 -15.53 -2.61 24.08
N GLN A 113 -16.54 -3.48 24.05
CA GLN A 113 -17.92 -3.09 23.70
C GLN A 113 -18.50 -2.06 24.67
N ALA A 114 -18.10 -2.07 25.94
CA ALA A 114 -18.49 -1.04 26.91
C ALA A 114 -17.82 0.32 26.63
N THR A 115 -16.69 0.33 25.91
CA THR A 115 -15.91 1.50 25.54
C THR A 115 -15.89 1.63 24.02
N ASN A 116 -16.98 2.07 23.37
CA ASN A 116 -17.20 2.19 21.92
C ASN A 116 -16.08 2.90 21.08
N ASN A 117 -14.84 2.41 21.09
CA ASN A 117 -13.66 3.05 20.51
C ASN A 117 -12.72 1.96 19.97
N PHE A 118 -13.18 1.15 19.01
CA PHE A 118 -12.24 0.51 18.09
C PHE A 118 -11.72 1.60 17.14
N VAL A 119 -10.66 2.31 17.55
CA VAL A 119 -10.03 3.34 16.72
C VAL A 119 -8.99 2.66 15.83
N PHE A 120 -9.31 2.56 14.54
CA PHE A 120 -8.30 2.28 13.53
C PHE A 120 -7.36 3.48 13.44
N ASP A 121 -6.11 3.29 13.89
CA ASP A 121 -5.11 4.36 13.92
C ASP A 121 -4.45 4.50 12.54
N GLU A 122 -5.04 5.34 11.69
CA GLU A 122 -4.51 5.68 10.36
C GLU A 122 -3.10 6.27 10.40
N THR A 123 -2.68 6.86 11.53
CA THR A 123 -1.36 7.50 11.65
C THR A 123 -0.21 6.48 11.58
N LYS A 124 -0.50 5.19 11.81
CA LYS A 124 0.49 4.11 11.69
C LYS A 124 0.80 3.71 10.24
N LEU A 125 0.01 4.17 9.27
CA LEU A 125 0.22 3.90 7.84
C LEU A 125 1.21 4.87 7.18
N GLN A 126 1.70 5.89 7.90
CA GLN A 126 2.62 6.85 7.31
C GLN A 126 3.92 6.17 6.81
N PRO A 127 4.28 6.37 5.53
CA PRO A 127 5.47 5.74 4.97
C PRO A 127 6.73 6.30 5.63
N LYS A 128 7.46 5.47 6.37
CA LYS A 128 8.76 5.84 6.95
C LYS A 128 9.84 5.91 5.87
N MET A 129 10.12 7.11 5.38
CA MET A 129 11.12 7.33 4.33
C MET A 129 12.48 7.70 4.93
N LYS A 130 13.52 6.91 4.60
CA LYS A 130 14.88 7.12 5.13
C LYS A 130 15.74 8.10 4.32
N SER A 131 15.33 8.45 3.10
CA SER A 131 16.14 9.24 2.16
C SER A 131 15.68 10.68 2.08
N LYS A 132 16.56 11.64 2.36
CA LYS A 132 16.31 13.09 2.24
C LYS A 132 15.78 13.48 0.85
N ARG A 133 16.33 12.86 -0.19
CA ARG A 133 15.92 13.13 -1.58
C ARG A 133 14.55 12.56 -1.91
N ALA A 134 14.22 11.41 -1.33
CA ALA A 134 12.89 10.82 -1.48
C ALA A 134 11.85 11.67 -0.74
N VAL A 135 12.16 12.13 0.48
CA VAL A 135 11.29 13.03 1.25
C VAL A 135 11.03 14.31 0.47
N GLN A 136 12.06 14.96 -0.07
CA GLN A 136 11.88 16.17 -0.89
C GLN A 136 11.01 15.92 -2.14
N ALA A 137 11.20 14.79 -2.83
CA ALA A 137 10.37 14.45 -3.98
C ALA A 137 8.89 14.21 -3.60
N PHE A 138 8.66 13.62 -2.43
CA PHE A 138 7.32 13.40 -1.89
C PHE A 138 6.62 14.71 -1.51
N GLU A 139 7.31 15.62 -0.82
CA GLU A 139 6.80 16.96 -0.50
C GLU A 139 6.41 17.74 -1.78
N LEU A 140 7.27 17.71 -2.80
CA LEU A 140 6.98 18.34 -4.10
C LEU A 140 5.77 17.73 -4.81
N LEU A 141 5.48 16.45 -4.56
CA LEU A 141 4.35 15.75 -5.13
C LEU A 141 3.06 16.11 -4.37
N LEU A 142 3.10 16.13 -3.04
CA LEU A 142 1.97 16.57 -2.20
C LEU A 142 1.52 17.99 -2.55
N HIS A 143 2.46 18.95 -2.63
CA HIS A 143 2.13 20.32 -2.99
C HIS A 143 1.53 20.47 -4.40
N SER A 144 1.90 19.58 -5.34
CA SER A 144 1.31 19.58 -6.69
C SER A 144 -0.08 18.96 -6.76
N LEU A 145 -0.48 18.13 -5.77
CA LEU A 145 -1.80 17.54 -5.70
C LEU A 145 -2.82 18.50 -5.06
N ASP A 146 -2.42 19.24 -4.04
CA ASP A 146 -3.28 20.25 -3.39
C ASP A 146 -3.69 21.39 -4.35
N SER A 147 -2.82 21.71 -5.30
CA SER A 147 -3.09 22.74 -6.32
C SER A 147 -4.05 22.27 -7.43
N THR A 148 -4.33 20.97 -7.55
CA THR A 148 -5.34 20.44 -8.47
C THR A 148 -6.76 20.37 -7.88
N GLN A 149 -6.92 20.54 -6.56
CA GLN A 149 -8.24 20.59 -5.93
C GLN A 149 -8.86 21.99 -5.84
N THR A 150 -8.12 23.07 -6.09
CA THR A 150 -8.63 24.46 -6.02
C THR A 150 -9.13 25.01 -7.35
N GLY A 151 -9.32 24.15 -8.35
CA GLY A 151 -9.84 24.52 -9.68
C GLY A 151 -11.15 23.81 -10.02
N LEU A 152 -12.20 24.03 -9.22
CA LEU A 152 -13.61 23.86 -9.58
C LEU A 152 -14.41 25.01 -8.95
#